data_AF-A0A1Q7NGN7-F1
#
_entry.id   AF-A0A1Q7NGN7-F1
#
_cell.length_a   1.000
_cell.length_b   1.000
_cell.length_c   1.000
_cell.angle_alpha   90.00
_cell.angle_beta   90.00
_cell.angle_gamma   90.00
#
_symmetry.space_group_name_H-M   'P 1'
#
loop_
_entity.id
_entity.type
_entity.pdbx_description
1 polymer ?
#
loop_
_entity_poly.entity_id
_entity_poly.type
_entity_poly.pdbx_seq_one_letter_code
_entity_poly.pdbx_strand_id
1 'polypeptide(L)'
;MNISLSGFGFLAGYIVMVGVASFLEKFSMKQLNPYQVNFLMAIGMAVTAIPALWIKQGSLTVPTKALPLGAPIGLLMALGSICFVLSLSKLPVGMATGISTSYVLLVLFLSWLFLSESMSWMKIAGTLLTISGVALLSWERK
;
A
#
# COMPACT_ATOMS: atom_id res chain seq x y z
N MET A 1 2.88 -17.35 -18.43
CA MET A 1 2.36 -16.72 -17.19
C MET A 1 0.85 -16.61 -17.35
N ASN A 2 0.06 -17.52 -16.77
CA ASN A 2 -1.40 -17.46 -16.88
C ASN A 2 -1.89 -16.35 -15.95
N ILE A 3 -2.13 -15.16 -16.52
CA ILE A 3 -2.67 -14.03 -15.77
C ILE A 3 -4.15 -14.35 -15.50
N SER A 4 -4.47 -14.66 -14.25
CA SER A 4 -5.85 -14.94 -13.85
C SER A 4 -6.68 -13.66 -13.91
N LEU A 5 -7.76 -13.65 -14.69
CA LEU A 5 -8.69 -12.52 -14.81
C LEU A 5 -9.24 -12.07 -13.43
N SER A 6 -9.33 -12.99 -12.47
CA SER A 6 -9.75 -12.69 -11.10
C SER A 6 -8.81 -11.72 -10.37
N GLY A 7 -7.51 -11.71 -10.70
CA GLY A 7 -6.54 -10.80 -10.09
C GLY A 7 -6.82 -9.35 -10.42
N PHE A 8 -7.26 -9.05 -11.65
CA PHE A 8 -7.64 -7.69 -12.04
C PHE A 8 -8.89 -7.19 -11.29
N GLY A 9 -9.84 -8.08 -10.98
CA GLY A 9 -11.01 -7.74 -10.18
C GLY A 9 -10.64 -7.31 -8.76
N PHE A 10 -9.74 -8.06 -8.09
CA PHE A 10 -9.23 -7.69 -6.77
C PHE A 10 -8.43 -6.38 -6.81
N LEU A 11 -7.64 -6.17 -7.86
CA LEU A 11 -6.89 -4.93 -8.04
C LEU A 11 -7.81 -3.72 -8.22
N ALA A 12 -8.87 -3.85 -9.04
CA ALA A 12 -9.87 -2.79 -9.21
C ALA A 12 -10.57 -2.47 -7.87
N GLY A 13 -10.95 -3.50 -7.10
CA GLY A 13 -11.49 -3.32 -5.75
C GLY A 13 -10.53 -2.59 -4.81
N TYR A 14 -9.25 -2.96 -4.84
CA TYR A 14 -8.19 -2.28 -4.07
C TYR A 14 -8.10 -0.79 -4.42
N ILE A 15 -8.06 -0.44 -5.70
CA ILE A 15 -7.97 0.96 -6.15
C ILE A 15 -9.15 1.78 -5.62
N VAL A 16 -10.36 1.25 -5.71
CA VAL A 16 -11.57 1.94 -5.22
C VAL A 16 -11.52 2.10 -3.70
N MET A 17 -11.28 1.01 -2.97
CA MET A 17 -11.29 1.02 -1.51
C MET A 17 -10.20 1.91 -0.93
N VAL A 18 -8.96 1.81 -1.42
CA VAL A 18 -7.84 2.60 -0.94
C VAL A 18 -7.97 4.06 -1.36
N GLY A 19 -8.43 4.35 -2.57
CA GLY A 19 -8.66 5.72 -3.02
C GLY A 19 -9.69 6.45 -2.15
N VAL A 20 -10.82 5.80 -1.86
CA VAL A 20 -11.85 6.34 -0.95
C VAL A 20 -11.30 6.48 0.48
N ALA A 21 -10.58 5.48 0.97
CA ALA A 21 -9.98 5.52 2.31
C ALA A 21 -9.00 6.69 2.46
N SER A 22 -8.06 6.88 1.51
CA SER A 22 -7.10 8.00 1.56
C SER A 22 -7.77 9.38 1.55
N PHE A 23 -8.88 9.53 0.81
CA PHE A 23 -9.69 10.76 0.87
C PHE A 23 -10.33 10.94 2.25
N LEU A 24 -10.95 9.89 2.80
CA LEU A 24 -11.58 9.91 4.12
C LEU A 24 -10.58 10.09 5.26
N GLU A 25 -9.34 9.60 5.12
CA GLU A 25 -8.25 9.84 6.07
C GLU A 25 -7.93 11.33 6.17
N LYS A 26 -7.73 12.00 5.02
CA LYS A 26 -7.50 13.44 4.97
C LYS A 26 -8.68 14.22 5.54
N PHE A 27 -9.91 13.77 5.29
CA PHE A 27 -11.11 14.38 5.87
C PHE A 27 -11.19 14.18 7.39
N SER A 28 -10.92 12.97 7.87
CA SER A 28 -10.90 12.61 9.29
C SER A 28 -9.85 13.40 10.07
N MET A 29 -8.72 13.73 9.44
CA MET A 29 -7.67 14.56 10.04
C MET A 29 -8.10 16.01 10.36
N LYS A 30 -9.27 16.45 9.88
CA LYS A 30 -9.86 17.73 10.32
C LYS A 30 -10.33 17.69 11.76
N GLN A 31 -10.64 16.51 12.28
CA GLN A 31 -11.20 16.31 13.62
C GLN A 31 -10.31 15.40 14.51
N LEU A 32 -9.52 14.52 13.89
CA LEU A 32 -8.68 13.54 14.56
C LEU A 32 -7.21 13.82 14.28
N ASN A 33 -6.33 13.48 15.23
CA ASN A 33 -4.90 13.56 14.97
C ASN A 33 -4.44 12.38 14.07
N PRO A 34 -3.29 12.50 13.37
CA PRO A 34 -2.78 11.44 12.49
C PRO A 34 -2.58 10.09 13.20
N TYR A 35 -2.15 10.10 14.46
CA TYR A 35 -1.91 8.87 15.22
C TYR A 35 -3.22 8.14 15.59
N GLN A 36 -4.29 8.88 15.87
CA GLN A 36 -5.64 8.36 16.14
C GLN A 36 -6.23 7.75 14.88
N VAL A 37 -6.08 8.41 13.72
CA VAL A 37 -6.50 7.84 12.43
C VAL A 37 -5.76 6.53 12.17
N ASN A 38 -4.43 6.50 12.32
CA ASN A 38 -3.65 5.29 12.13
C ASN A 38 -4.03 4.18 13.14
N PHE A 39 -4.37 4.54 14.37
CA PHE A 39 -4.86 3.58 15.37
C PHE A 39 -6.20 2.96 14.96
N LEU A 40 -7.14 3.77 14.47
CA LEU A 40 -8.43 3.27 13.94
C LEU A 40 -8.23 2.39 12.71
N MET A 41 -7.26 2.70 11.84
CA MET A 41 -6.88 1.84 10.71
C MET A 41 -6.36 0.49 11.21
N ALA A 42 -5.51 0.47 12.23
CA ALA A 42 -5.00 -0.78 12.82
C ALA A 42 -6.14 -1.65 13.37
N ILE A 43 -7.14 -1.04 14.03
CA ILE A 43 -8.36 -1.75 14.47
C ILE A 43 -9.12 -2.30 13.26
N GLY A 44 -9.34 -1.50 12.22
CA GLY A 44 -10.02 -1.95 10.99
C GLY A 44 -9.32 -3.13 10.31
N MET A 45 -7.99 -3.11 10.28
CA MET A 45 -7.18 -4.23 9.77
C MET A 45 -7.32 -5.47 10.65
N ALA A 46 -7.33 -5.33 11.98
CA ALA A 46 -7.53 -6.46 12.88
C ALA A 46 -8.93 -7.08 12.74
N VAL A 47 -9.97 -6.25 12.67
CA VAL A 47 -11.38 -6.67 12.52
C VAL A 47 -11.62 -7.36 11.19
N THR A 48 -10.87 -7.04 10.14
CA THR A 48 -10.98 -7.72 8.84
C THR A 48 -10.11 -8.98 8.77
N ALA A 49 -8.90 -8.94 9.31
CA ALA A 49 -7.96 -10.06 9.26
C ALA A 49 -8.37 -11.25 10.15
N ILE A 50 -8.85 -11.00 11.37
CA ILE A 50 -9.20 -12.05 12.34
C ILE A 50 -10.33 -12.95 11.81
N PRO A 51 -11.48 -12.42 11.35
CA PRO A 51 -12.55 -13.26 10.77
C PRO A 51 -12.12 -13.91 9.46
N ALA A 52 -11.33 -13.25 8.63
CA ALA A 52 -10.84 -13.83 7.38
C ALA A 52 -9.99 -15.08 7.63
N LEU A 53 -9.09 -15.03 8.62
CA LEU A 53 -8.31 -16.18 9.07
C LEU A 53 -9.22 -17.28 9.63
N TRP A 54 -10.16 -16.90 10.49
CA TRP A 54 -11.06 -17.87 11.11
C TRP A 54 -11.97 -18.58 10.10
N ILE A 55 -12.53 -17.87 9.11
CA ILE A 55 -13.38 -18.45 8.06
C ILE A 55 -12.58 -19.35 7.10
N LYS A 56 -11.34 -18.98 6.77
CA LYS A 56 -10.53 -19.72 5.78
C LYS A 56 -9.71 -20.86 6.36
N GLN A 57 -9.21 -20.72 7.58
CA GLN A 57 -8.36 -21.72 8.23
C GLN A 57 -9.02 -22.39 9.43
N GLY A 58 -10.14 -21.87 9.96
CA GLY A 58 -10.78 -22.39 11.17
C GLY A 58 -9.98 -22.15 12.45
N SER A 59 -8.80 -21.54 12.36
CA SER A 59 -7.83 -21.38 13.43
C SER A 59 -7.04 -20.08 13.28
N LEU A 60 -6.60 -19.51 14.39
CA LEU A 60 -5.69 -18.35 14.45
C LEU A 60 -4.21 -18.76 14.57
N THR A 61 -3.90 -20.04 14.39
CA THR A 61 -2.54 -20.57 14.52
C THR A 61 -1.70 -20.21 13.30
N VAL A 62 -0.84 -19.21 13.46
CA VAL A 62 0.22 -18.90 12.49
C VAL A 62 1.39 -19.85 12.72
N PRO A 63 1.96 -20.49 11.68
CA PRO A 63 3.15 -21.32 11.84
C PRO A 63 4.30 -20.52 12.47
N THR A 64 4.73 -20.89 13.68
CA THR A 64 5.78 -20.18 14.43
C THR A 64 7.12 -20.14 13.70
N LYS A 65 7.36 -21.10 12.79
CA LYS A 65 8.53 -21.11 11.89
C LYS A 65 8.46 -20.07 10.78
N ALA A 66 7.26 -19.62 10.39
CA ALA A 66 7.06 -18.58 9.38
C ALA A 66 6.85 -17.18 10.01
N LEU A 67 6.71 -17.10 11.34
CA LEU A 67 6.62 -15.84 12.07
C LEU A 67 7.77 -14.87 11.75
N PRO A 68 9.04 -15.31 11.64
CA PRO A 68 10.15 -14.43 11.27
C PRO A 68 10.04 -13.83 9.86
N LEU A 69 9.26 -14.47 8.96
CA LEU A 69 9.00 -13.95 7.61
C LEU A 69 7.80 -13.00 7.60
N GLY A 70 6.78 -13.25 8.42
CA GLY A 70 5.56 -12.44 8.49
C GLY A 70 5.68 -11.19 9.38
N ALA A 71 6.39 -11.28 10.50
CA ALA A 71 6.50 -10.20 11.47
C ALA A 71 7.17 -8.93 10.91
N PRO A 72 8.26 -9.02 10.12
CA PRO A 72 8.84 -7.84 9.48
C PRO A 72 7.89 -7.15 8.51
N ILE A 73 7.04 -7.93 7.80
CA ILE A 73 6.06 -7.38 6.85
C ILE A 73 5.06 -6.50 7.62
N GLY A 74 4.45 -7.04 8.67
CA GLY A 74 3.49 -6.29 9.50
C GLY A 74 4.09 -5.04 10.13
N LEU A 75 5.32 -5.15 10.64
CA LEU A 75 6.03 -4.03 11.26
C LEU A 75 6.37 -2.93 10.24
N LEU A 76 6.91 -3.30 9.07
CA LEU A 76 7.21 -2.34 8.00
C LEU A 76 5.95 -1.68 7.46
N MET A 77 4.85 -2.42 7.33
CA MET A 77 3.56 -1.86 6.91
C MET A 77 3.00 -0.91 7.96
N ALA A 78 3.09 -1.22 9.26
CA ALA A 78 2.63 -0.34 10.32
C ALA A 78 3.44 0.98 10.36
N LEU A 79 4.77 0.88 10.26
CA LEU A 79 5.65 2.06 10.16
C LEU A 79 5.35 2.87 8.88
N GLY A 80 5.21 2.19 7.75
CA GLY A 80 4.86 2.81 6.47
C GLY A 80 3.52 3.54 6.51
N SER A 81 2.52 2.94 7.17
CA SER A 81 1.19 3.55 7.39
C SER A 81 1.32 4.84 8.20
N ILE A 82 2.07 4.84 9.30
CA ILE A 82 2.30 6.05 10.11
C ILE A 82 2.97 7.14 9.25
N CYS A 83 4.00 6.78 8.48
CA CYS A 83 4.67 7.73 7.58
C CYS A 83 3.71 8.30 6.53
N PHE A 84 2.85 7.47 5.95
CA PHE A 84 1.88 7.89 4.95
C PHE A 84 0.81 8.81 5.54
N VAL A 85 0.23 8.44 6.68
CA VAL A 85 -0.79 9.24 7.39
C VAL A 85 -0.19 10.58 7.85
N LEU A 86 1.05 10.60 8.33
CA LEU A 86 1.77 11.86 8.61
C LEU A 86 2.00 12.70 7.35
N SER A 87 2.31 12.09 6.20
CA SER A 87 2.44 12.80 4.93
C SER A 87 1.11 13.44 4.51
N LEU A 88 0.00 12.73 4.67
CA LEU A 88 -1.35 13.23 4.39
C LEU A 88 -1.72 14.40 5.29
N SER A 89 -1.22 14.46 6.53
CA SER A 89 -1.46 15.63 7.39
C SER A 89 -0.79 16.91 6.86
N LYS A 90 0.32 16.79 6.14
CA LYS A 90 1.16 17.93 5.69
C LYS A 90 0.99 18.29 4.22
N LEU A 91 0.58 17.35 3.38
CA LEU A 91 0.48 17.51 1.93
C LEU A 91 -0.97 17.44 1.44
N PRO A 92 -1.27 17.97 0.25
CA PRO A 92 -2.50 17.65 -0.46
C PRO A 92 -2.63 16.14 -0.69
N VAL A 93 -3.84 15.59 -0.59
CA VAL A 93 -4.07 14.14 -0.70
C VAL A 93 -3.61 13.61 -2.05
N GLY A 94 -3.91 14.30 -3.15
CA GLY A 94 -3.50 13.88 -4.50
C GLY A 94 -1.98 13.85 -4.70
N MET A 95 -1.27 14.81 -4.09
CA MET A 95 0.20 14.84 -4.13
C MET A 95 0.80 13.69 -3.32
N ALA A 96 0.32 13.46 -2.09
CA ALA A 96 0.82 12.39 -1.22
C ALA A 96 0.55 10.99 -1.80
N THR A 97 -0.67 10.75 -2.32
CA THR A 97 -1.03 9.48 -2.96
C THR A 97 -0.31 9.29 -4.29
N GLY A 98 -0.16 10.35 -5.09
CA GLY A 98 0.62 10.30 -6.33
C GLY A 98 2.07 9.92 -6.06
N ILE A 99 2.74 10.65 -5.17
CA ILE A 99 4.15 10.37 -4.81
C ILE A 99 4.32 8.98 -4.23
N SER A 100 3.40 8.51 -3.38
CA SER A 100 3.52 7.20 -2.76
C SER A 100 3.56 6.08 -3.79
N THR A 101 2.87 6.18 -4.93
CA THR A 101 2.95 5.16 -6.01
C THR A 101 4.36 4.89 -6.54
N SER A 102 5.32 5.80 -6.30
CA SER A 102 6.73 5.59 -6.63
C SER A 102 7.36 4.40 -5.89
N TYR A 103 6.72 3.86 -4.84
CA TYR A 103 7.20 2.61 -4.23
C TYR A 103 7.27 1.46 -5.25
N VAL A 104 6.48 1.50 -6.32
CA VAL A 104 6.51 0.50 -7.41
C VAL A 104 7.91 0.38 -8.01
N LEU A 105 8.68 1.47 -8.07
CA LEU A 105 10.06 1.46 -8.55
C LEU A 105 10.96 0.63 -7.63
N LEU A 106 10.80 0.81 -6.32
CA LEU A 106 11.52 0.07 -5.31
C LEU A 106 11.13 -1.41 -5.35
N VAL A 107 9.84 -1.71 -5.53
CA VAL A 107 9.35 -3.09 -5.71
C VAL A 107 9.97 -3.72 -6.94
N LEU A 108 9.99 -3.03 -8.09
CA LEU A 108 10.60 -3.56 -9.32
C LEU A 108 12.10 -3.81 -9.16
N PHE A 109 12.82 -2.89 -8.50
CA PHE A 109 14.24 -3.05 -8.20
C PHE A 109 14.49 -4.26 -7.29
N LEU A 110 13.71 -4.41 -6.21
CA LEU A 110 13.81 -5.55 -5.30
C LEU A 110 13.40 -6.87 -5.97
N SER A 111 12.38 -6.87 -6.83
CA SER A 111 11.98 -8.04 -7.60
C SER A 111 13.05 -8.48 -8.58
N TRP A 112 13.74 -7.54 -9.21
CA TRP A 112 14.90 -7.85 -10.04
C TRP A 112 16.06 -8.42 -9.20
N LEU A 113 16.36 -7.80 -8.06
CA LEU A 113 17.50 -8.18 -7.20
C LEU A 113 17.30 -9.52 -6.47
N PHE A 114 16.11 -9.78 -5.92
CA PHE A 114 15.84 -10.93 -5.05
C PHE A 114 14.97 -12.01 -5.69
N LEU A 115 14.05 -11.66 -6.59
CA LEU A 115 13.13 -12.61 -7.22
C LEU A 115 13.61 -13.08 -8.61
N SER A 116 14.75 -12.57 -9.09
CA SER A 116 15.31 -12.89 -10.43
C SER A 116 14.33 -12.66 -11.58
N GLU A 117 13.39 -11.72 -11.42
CA GLU A 117 12.44 -11.39 -12.48
C GLU A 117 13.16 -10.68 -13.63
N SER A 118 12.90 -11.11 -14.86
CA SER A 118 13.46 -10.44 -16.04
C SER A 118 12.92 -9.00 -16.18
N MET A 119 13.86 -8.06 -16.23
CA MET A 119 13.58 -6.66 -16.57
C MET A 119 13.55 -6.52 -18.10
N SER A 120 12.35 -6.62 -18.67
CA SER A 120 12.12 -6.25 -20.07
C SER A 120 12.28 -4.74 -20.24
N TRP A 121 12.79 -4.31 -21.39
CA TRP A 121 12.89 -2.90 -21.77
C TRP A 121 11.55 -2.16 -21.68
N MET A 122 10.43 -2.86 -21.91
CA MET A 122 9.08 -2.29 -21.73
C MET A 122 8.75 -2.00 -20.26
N LYS A 123 9.21 -2.83 -19.31
CA LYS A 123 9.02 -2.56 -17.87
C LYS A 123 9.81 -1.32 -17.46
N ILE A 124 11.03 -1.16 -17.97
CA ILE A 124 11.87 0.02 -17.71
C ILE A 124 11.22 1.28 -18.29
N ALA A 125 10.72 1.23 -19.53
CA ALA A 125 10.01 2.36 -20.13
C ALA A 125 8.74 2.75 -19.36
N GLY A 126 7.93 1.76 -18.95
CA GLY A 126 6.74 2.01 -18.12
C GLY A 126 7.08 2.57 -16.74
N THR A 127 8.19 2.11 -16.15
CA THR A 127 8.74 2.62 -14.89
C THR A 127 9.10 4.11 -14.99
N LEU A 128 9.84 4.50 -16.03
CA LEU A 128 10.19 5.90 -16.30
C LEU A 128 8.97 6.77 -16.56
N LEU A 129 7.97 6.24 -17.26
CA LEU A 129 6.71 6.95 -17.50
C LEU A 129 5.95 7.20 -16.19
N THR A 130 5.88 6.22 -15.29
CA THR A 130 5.29 6.36 -13.96
C THR A 130 6.02 7.41 -13.14
N ILE A 131 7.36 7.42 -13.13
CA ILE A 131 8.16 8.46 -12.45
C ILE A 131 7.77 9.84 -12.97
N SER A 132 7.70 9.97 -14.30
CA SER A 132 7.38 11.23 -14.95
C SER A 132 5.96 11.69 -14.60
N GLY A 133 4.99 10.78 -14.59
CA GLY A 133 3.61 11.06 -14.19
C GLY A 133 3.51 11.52 -12.73
N VAL A 134 4.21 10.84 -11.81
CA VAL A 134 4.27 11.25 -10.41
C VAL A 134 4.95 12.61 -10.25
N ALA A 135 6.05 12.86 -10.96
CA ALA A 135 6.75 14.14 -10.93
C ALA A 135 5.85 15.29 -11.41
N LEU A 136 5.04 15.06 -12.45
CA LEU A 136 4.05 16.01 -12.94
C LEU A 136 2.93 16.27 -11.92
N LEU A 137 2.40 15.23 -11.27
CA LEU A 137 1.39 15.38 -10.22
C LEU A 137 1.94 16.09 -8.98
N SER A 138 3.22 15.89 -8.68
CA SER A 138 3.94 16.59 -7.61
C SER A 138 4.24 18.06 -7.97
N TRP A 139 4.20 18.42 -9.26
CA TRP A 139 4.52 19.76 -9.73
C TRP A 139 3.36 20.76 -9.58
N GLU A 140 2.27 20.44 -8.87
CA GLU A 140 1.27 21.46 -8.51
C GLU A 140 1.92 22.54 -7.62
N ARG A 141 2.36 23.61 -8.28
CA ARG A 141 2.82 24.86 -7.68
C ARG A 141 1.68 25.46 -6.87
N LYS A 142 1.99 25.75 -5.61
CA LYS A 142 1.27 26.68 -4.73
C LYS A 142 0.80 27.93 -5.45
#